data_AF-A0A1H8HWT3-F1
#
_entry.id   AF-A0A1H8HWT3-F1
#
_cell.length_a   1.000
_cell.length_b   1.000
_cell.length_c   1.000
_cell.angle_alpha   90.00
_cell.angle_beta   90.00
_cell.angle_gamma   90.00
#
_symmetry.space_group_name_H-M   'P 1'
#
loop_
_entity.id
_entity.type
_entity.pdbx_description
1 polymer ?
#
loop_
_entity_poly.entity_id
_entity_poly.type
_entity_poly.pdbx_seq_one_letter_code
_entity_poly.pdbx_strand_id
1 'polypeptide(L)'
;MTLGSAVAAYVAYGFGGQHAGWAAMGAVAVLQGSHLHISMSRALQRTVGNVFGALLVALVLLSQPSVWTIIVLVVILSFATEIIIGSNYGLGQILVTPMALLMSYLAAPDLAGMAMVQERVVDTLIGTTVGICFAILFSTLDDRAHLLTHHINRRR
;
A
#
# COMPACT_ATOMS: atom_id res chain seq x y z
N MET A 1 -13.67 8.47 5.26
CA MET A 1 -12.72 7.33 5.28
C MET A 1 -13.45 6.00 5.21
N THR A 2 -14.41 5.74 6.11
CA THR A 2 -15.22 4.51 6.16
C THR A 2 -15.91 4.16 4.84
N LEU A 3 -16.55 5.13 4.18
CA LEU A 3 -17.20 4.92 2.89
C LEU A 3 -16.19 4.53 1.80
N GLY A 4 -15.07 5.25 1.70
CA GLY A 4 -14.01 4.96 0.72
C GLY A 4 -13.37 3.58 0.94
N SER A 5 -13.15 3.18 2.19
CA SER A 5 -12.62 1.85 2.51
C SER A 5 -13.62 0.73 2.22
N ALA A 6 -14.90 0.95 2.49
CA ALA A 6 -15.95 -0.02 2.16
C ALA A 6 -16.08 -0.20 0.64
N VAL A 7 -16.07 0.88 -0.13
CA VAL A 7 -16.07 0.83 -1.60
C VAL A 7 -14.83 0.09 -2.12
N ALA A 8 -13.63 0.40 -1.60
CA ALA A 8 -12.42 -0.27 -2.02
C ALA A 8 -12.45 -1.78 -1.73
N ALA A 9 -12.90 -2.18 -0.55
CA ALA A 9 -13.07 -3.59 -0.19
C ALA A 9 -14.08 -4.28 -1.11
N TYR A 10 -15.22 -3.65 -1.37
CA TYR A 10 -16.27 -4.20 -2.22
C TYR A 10 -15.80 -4.39 -3.67
N VAL A 11 -15.09 -3.41 -4.22
CA VAL A 11 -14.50 -3.49 -5.56
C VAL A 11 -13.49 -4.63 -5.62
N ALA A 12 -12.55 -4.71 -4.66
CA ALA A 12 -11.56 -5.78 -4.61
C ALA A 12 -12.18 -7.18 -4.50
N TYR A 13 -13.21 -7.31 -3.66
CA TYR A 13 -13.97 -8.56 -3.54
C TYR A 13 -14.65 -8.94 -4.86
N GLY A 14 -15.22 -7.97 -5.58
CA GLY A 14 -15.82 -8.19 -6.91
C GLY A 14 -14.83 -8.65 -7.98
N PHE A 15 -13.54 -8.32 -7.84
CA PHE A 15 -12.46 -8.84 -8.67
C PHE A 15 -11.94 -10.23 -8.23
N GLY A 16 -12.57 -10.86 -7.22
CA GLY A 16 -12.18 -12.18 -6.72
C GLY A 16 -11.08 -12.15 -5.66
N GLY A 17 -10.74 -10.97 -5.12
CA GLY A 17 -9.74 -10.82 -4.06
C GLY A 17 -10.14 -11.56 -2.78
N GLN A 18 -9.28 -12.48 -2.34
CA GLN A 18 -9.36 -13.19 -1.07
C GLN A 18 -8.99 -12.28 0.12
N HIS A 19 -8.23 -11.22 -0.14
CA HIS A 19 -7.68 -10.29 0.84
C HIS A 19 -8.22 -8.87 0.67
N ALA A 20 -9.50 -8.70 0.31
CA ALA A 20 -10.15 -7.40 0.07
C ALA A 20 -9.93 -6.33 1.18
N GLY A 21 -9.63 -6.75 2.41
CA GLY A 21 -9.21 -5.85 3.49
C GLY A 21 -7.93 -5.05 3.19
N TRP A 22 -7.06 -5.53 2.30
CA TRP A 22 -5.86 -4.84 1.84
C TRP A 22 -6.19 -3.61 0.99
N ALA A 23 -7.17 -3.72 0.08
CA ALA A 23 -7.67 -2.60 -0.68
C ALA A 23 -8.33 -1.56 0.24
N ALA A 24 -9.10 -2.02 1.24
CA ALA A 24 -9.69 -1.16 2.26
C ALA A 24 -8.64 -0.35 3.01
N MET A 25 -7.59 -1.01 3.54
CA MET A 25 -6.46 -0.37 4.20
C MET A 25 -5.74 0.61 3.27
N GLY A 26 -5.64 0.29 1.98
CA GLY A 26 -5.08 1.18 0.97
C GLY A 26 -5.86 2.49 0.84
N ALA A 27 -7.17 2.41 0.73
CA ALA A 27 -8.03 3.60 0.66
C ALA A 27 -7.95 4.44 1.94
N VAL A 28 -7.94 3.81 3.13
CA VAL A 28 -7.74 4.52 4.40
C VAL A 28 -6.43 5.28 4.39
N ALA A 29 -5.32 4.63 4.04
CA ALA A 29 -3.99 5.24 4.06
C ALA A 29 -3.87 6.48 3.15
N VAL A 30 -4.51 6.46 1.97
CA VAL A 30 -4.55 7.63 1.07
C VAL A 30 -5.40 8.76 1.66
N LEU A 31 -6.53 8.43 2.28
CA LEU A 31 -7.47 9.40 2.84
C LEU A 31 -7.02 10.00 4.18
N GLN A 32 -5.93 9.52 4.80
CA GLN A 32 -5.35 10.12 6.01
C GLN A 32 -4.63 11.46 5.76
N GLY A 33 -4.50 11.90 4.50
CA GLY A 33 -3.99 13.23 4.18
C GLY A 33 -5.01 14.32 4.49
N SER A 34 -4.61 15.35 5.23
CA SER A 34 -5.48 16.51 5.54
C SER A 34 -5.71 17.44 4.34
N HIS A 35 -4.80 17.42 3.37
CA HIS A 35 -4.87 18.18 2.12
C HIS A 35 -4.71 17.26 0.91
N LEU A 36 -5.29 17.66 -0.22
CA LEU A 36 -5.25 16.86 -1.44
C LEU A 36 -3.81 16.52 -1.88
N HIS A 37 -2.86 17.45 -1.79
CA HIS A 37 -1.46 17.19 -2.15
C HIS A 37 -0.80 16.11 -1.26
N ILE A 38 -1.18 16.06 0.02
CA ILE A 38 -0.65 15.08 0.99
C ILE A 38 -1.22 13.70 0.66
N SER A 39 -2.53 13.61 0.38
CA SER A 39 -3.16 12.37 -0.07
C SER A 39 -2.53 11.84 -1.35
N MET A 40 -2.24 12.70 -2.34
CA MET A 40 -1.55 12.29 -3.56
C MET A 40 -0.14 11.76 -3.29
N SER A 41 0.63 12.46 -2.44
CA SER A 41 1.98 12.01 -2.04
C SER A 41 1.94 10.64 -1.34
N ARG A 42 1.00 10.45 -0.40
CA ARG A 42 0.80 9.16 0.28
C ARG A 42 0.39 8.06 -0.69
N ALA A 43 -0.50 8.35 -1.64
CA ALA A 43 -0.90 7.38 -2.65
C ALA A 43 0.28 6.94 -3.53
N LEU A 44 1.14 7.89 -3.92
CA LEU A 44 2.36 7.58 -4.67
C LEU A 44 3.33 6.74 -3.84
N GLN A 45 3.68 7.18 -2.64
CA GLN A 45 4.59 6.46 -1.74
C GLN A 45 4.09 5.04 -1.47
N ARG A 46 2.79 4.88 -1.24
CA ARG A 46 2.18 3.58 -1.00
C ARG A 46 2.20 2.69 -2.22
N THR A 47 1.87 3.21 -3.39
CA THR A 47 1.88 2.43 -4.65
C THR A 47 3.28 1.96 -4.95
N VAL A 48 4.26 2.87 -4.92
CA VAL A 48 5.67 2.57 -5.16
C VAL A 48 6.18 1.56 -4.14
N GLY A 49 5.96 1.81 -2.85
CA GLY A 49 6.44 0.92 -1.79
C GLY A 49 5.80 -0.46 -1.80
N ASN A 50 4.52 -0.56 -2.20
CA ASN A 50 3.89 -1.87 -2.32
C ASN A 50 4.41 -2.65 -3.51
N VAL A 51 4.62 -2.00 -4.67
CA VAL A 51 5.19 -2.67 -5.85
C VAL A 51 6.60 -3.15 -5.54
N PHE A 52 7.46 -2.32 -4.95
CA PHE A 52 8.81 -2.73 -4.56
C PHE A 52 8.80 -3.84 -3.50
N GLY A 53 7.94 -3.74 -2.49
CA GLY A 53 7.79 -4.77 -1.46
C GLY A 53 7.31 -6.10 -2.03
N ALA A 54 6.32 -6.06 -2.92
CA ALA A 54 5.79 -7.23 -3.62
C ALA A 54 6.86 -7.91 -4.48
N LEU A 55 7.64 -7.13 -5.24
CA LEU A 55 8.77 -7.64 -6.02
C LEU A 55 9.84 -8.30 -5.13
N LEU A 56 10.18 -7.68 -4.00
CA LEU A 56 11.14 -8.24 -3.06
C LEU A 56 10.66 -9.59 -2.52
N VAL A 57 9.38 -9.68 -2.14
CA VAL A 57 8.81 -10.95 -1.67
C VAL A 57 8.76 -11.99 -2.77
N ALA A 58 8.40 -11.62 -4.01
CA ALA A 58 8.46 -12.54 -5.13
C ALA A 58 9.87 -13.13 -5.29
N LEU A 59 10.92 -12.30 -5.27
CA LEU A 59 12.30 -12.76 -5.37
C LEU A 59 12.70 -13.68 -4.22
N VAL A 60 12.29 -13.36 -2.99
CA VAL A 60 12.53 -14.21 -1.81
C VAL A 60 11.83 -15.55 -1.99
N LEU A 61 10.55 -15.59 -2.37
CA LEU A 61 9.80 -16.84 -2.51
C LEU A 61 10.31 -17.71 -3.67
N LEU A 62 10.87 -17.13 -4.74
CA LEU A 62 11.50 -17.90 -5.84
C LEU A 62 12.66 -18.77 -5.35
N SER A 63 13.36 -18.35 -4.29
CA SER A 63 14.46 -19.12 -3.69
C SER A 63 14.00 -20.30 -2.82
N GLN A 64 12.69 -20.52 -2.70
CA GLN A 64 12.09 -21.55 -1.84
C GLN A 64 12.69 -21.57 -0.42
N PRO A 65 12.64 -20.43 0.30
CA PRO A 65 13.32 -20.28 1.57
C PRO A 65 12.69 -21.17 2.63
N SER A 66 13.51 -21.61 3.60
CA SER A 66 12.99 -22.29 4.77
C SER A 66 12.09 -21.37 5.60
N VAL A 67 11.14 -21.95 6.35
CA VAL A 67 10.27 -21.20 7.28
C VAL A 67 11.09 -20.34 8.24
N TRP A 68 12.22 -20.86 8.74
CA TRP A 68 13.13 -20.13 9.62
C TRP A 68 13.74 -18.89 8.97
N THR A 69 14.11 -19.00 7.69
CA THR A 69 14.62 -17.86 6.91
C THR A 69 13.56 -16.76 6.82
N ILE A 70 12.30 -17.12 6.57
CA ILE A 70 11.19 -16.17 6.49
C ILE A 70 10.95 -15.50 7.85
N ILE A 71 10.96 -16.25 8.95
CA ILE A 71 10.80 -15.71 10.30
C ILE A 71 11.89 -14.68 10.59
N VAL A 72 13.16 -15.00 10.31
CA VAL A 72 14.28 -14.07 10.51
C VAL A 72 14.10 -12.80 9.68
N LEU A 73 13.70 -12.93 8.41
CA LEU A 73 13.42 -11.77 7.56
C LEU A 73 12.30 -10.90 8.12
N VAL A 74 11.20 -11.50 8.57
CA VAL A 74 10.08 -10.77 9.20
C VAL A 74 10.57 -9.99 10.41
N VAL A 75 11.34 -10.62 11.30
CA VAL A 75 11.91 -9.95 12.48
C VAL A 75 12.78 -8.75 12.09
N ILE A 76 13.71 -8.95 11.15
CA ILE A 76 14.58 -7.86 10.67
C ILE A 76 13.76 -6.72 10.09
N LEU A 77 12.76 -7.03 9.25
CA LEU A 77 11.88 -6.05 8.65
C LEU A 77 11.03 -5.32 9.69
N SER A 78 10.57 -6.00 10.74
CA SER A 78 9.84 -5.39 11.85
C SER A 78 10.70 -4.37 12.60
N PHE A 79 11.91 -4.76 13.00
CA PHE A 79 12.84 -3.85 13.67
C PHE A 79 13.21 -2.66 12.79
N ALA A 80 13.55 -2.90 11.52
CA ALA A 80 13.87 -1.83 10.58
C ALA A 80 12.69 -0.88 10.35
N THR A 81 11.47 -1.43 10.25
CA THR A 81 10.25 -0.63 10.12
C THR A 81 10.09 0.31 11.31
N GLU A 82 10.20 -0.19 12.54
CA GLU A 82 9.97 0.60 13.75
C GLU A 82 10.96 1.78 13.86
N ILE A 83 12.23 1.53 13.54
CA ILE A 83 13.28 2.56 13.58
C ILE A 83 13.04 3.62 12.49
N ILE A 84 12.65 3.19 11.29
CA ILE A 84 12.59 4.05 10.11
C ILE A 84 11.28 4.82 10.03
N ILE A 85 10.14 4.23 10.41
CA ILE A 85 8.81 4.81 10.17
C ILE A 85 8.61 6.13 10.92
N GLY A 86 9.21 6.27 12.11
CA GLY A 86 9.19 7.51 12.88
C GLY A 86 10.01 8.65 12.24
N SER A 87 11.04 8.30 11.47
CA SER A 87 11.93 9.28 10.81
C SER A 87 11.51 9.58 9.37
N ASN A 88 11.07 8.57 8.62
CA ASN A 88 10.61 8.68 7.24
C ASN A 88 9.49 7.66 6.97
N TYR A 89 8.27 8.17 6.95
CA TYR A 89 7.06 7.38 6.72
C TYR A 89 7.10 6.59 5.40
N GLY A 90 7.59 7.21 4.32
CA GLY A 90 7.65 6.58 3.00
C GLY A 90 8.57 5.37 2.99
N LEU A 91 9.78 5.51 3.55
CA LEU A 91 10.71 4.39 3.70
C LEU A 91 10.16 3.30 4.63
N GLY A 92 9.51 3.68 5.73
CA GLY A 92 8.83 2.73 6.61
C GLY A 92 7.78 1.90 5.86
N GLN A 93 6.94 2.53 5.03
CA GLN A 93 5.92 1.83 4.24
C GLN A 93 6.50 0.82 3.23
N ILE A 94 7.69 1.08 2.68
CA ILE A 94 8.39 0.14 1.80
C ILE A 94 8.75 -1.15 2.53
N LEU A 95 9.07 -1.08 3.83
CA LEU A 95 9.43 -2.24 4.66
C LEU A 95 8.21 -2.97 5.24
N VAL A 96 7.14 -2.23 5.53
CA VAL A 96 5.87 -2.79 6.02
C VAL A 96 5.27 -3.77 5.00
N THR A 97 5.33 -3.45 3.70
CA THR A 97 4.71 -4.29 2.68
C THR A 97 5.31 -5.70 2.61
N PRO A 98 6.63 -5.89 2.40
CA PRO A 98 7.22 -7.22 2.34
C PRO A 98 7.05 -7.96 3.66
N MET A 99 7.14 -7.26 4.81
CA MET A 99 6.86 -7.84 6.11
C MET A 99 5.45 -8.42 6.20
N ALA A 100 4.43 -7.65 5.81
CA ALA A 100 3.04 -8.10 5.85
C ALA A 100 2.79 -9.29 4.92
N LEU A 101 3.38 -9.30 3.72
CA LEU A 101 3.27 -10.42 2.80
C LEU A 101 3.95 -11.68 3.33
N LEU A 102 5.16 -11.56 3.91
CA LEU A 102 5.83 -12.71 4.52
C LEU A 102 5.08 -13.23 5.75
N MET A 103 4.44 -12.36 6.53
CA MET A 103 3.55 -12.78 7.62
C MET A 103 2.32 -13.52 7.10
N SER A 104 1.68 -13.04 6.03
CA SER A 104 0.57 -13.74 5.38
C SER A 104 1.01 -15.10 4.82
N TYR A 105 2.21 -15.18 4.25
CA TYR A 105 2.83 -16.43 3.82
C TYR A 105 2.96 -17.43 4.98
N LEU A 106 3.51 -16.98 6.12
CA LEU A 106 3.67 -17.82 7.31
C LEU A 106 2.33 -18.29 7.90
N ALA A 107 1.28 -17.48 7.78
CA ALA A 107 -0.04 -17.80 8.31
C ALA A 107 -0.76 -18.90 7.50
N ALA A 108 -0.57 -18.94 6.18
CA ALA A 108 -1.20 -19.93 5.31
C ALA A 108 -0.28 -20.32 4.12
N PRO A 109 0.79 -21.09 4.34
CA PRO A 109 1.81 -21.38 3.31
C PRO A 109 1.24 -22.04 2.04
N ASP A 110 0.24 -22.91 2.21
CA ASP A 110 -0.36 -23.68 1.11
C ASP A 110 -1.26 -22.82 0.20
N LEU A 111 -1.76 -21.69 0.71
CA LEU A 111 -2.65 -20.75 0.00
C LEU A 111 -1.90 -19.50 -0.47
N ALA A 112 -0.83 -19.13 0.24
CA ALA A 112 -0.06 -17.92 0.02
C ALA A 112 1.15 -18.20 -0.88
N GLY A 113 0.92 -18.37 -2.18
CA GLY A 113 1.98 -18.47 -3.18
C GLY A 113 2.27 -17.15 -3.91
N MET A 114 2.77 -17.24 -5.14
CA MET A 114 2.92 -16.08 -6.04
C MET A 114 1.59 -15.34 -6.32
N ALA A 115 0.45 -16.04 -6.22
CA ALA A 115 -0.87 -15.44 -6.39
C ALA A 115 -1.13 -14.30 -5.38
N MET A 116 -0.66 -14.45 -4.14
CA MET A 116 -0.80 -13.44 -3.10
C MET A 116 -0.03 -12.15 -3.44
N VAL A 117 1.14 -12.28 -4.09
CA VAL A 117 1.92 -11.12 -4.53
C VAL A 117 1.18 -10.33 -5.60
N GLN A 118 0.60 -11.04 -6.58
CA GLN A 118 -0.20 -10.42 -7.63
C GLN A 118 -1.44 -9.72 -7.05
N GLU A 119 -2.15 -10.42 -6.16
CA GLU A 119 -3.32 -9.88 -5.46
C GLU A 119 -2.97 -8.61 -4.68
N ARG A 120 -1.83 -8.59 -3.97
CA ARG A 120 -1.39 -7.40 -3.24
C ARG A 120 -1.20 -6.18 -4.13
N VAL A 121 -0.66 -6.37 -5.33
CA VAL A 121 -0.48 -5.29 -6.30
C VAL A 121 -1.85 -4.79 -6.76
N VAL A 122 -2.76 -5.70 -7.11
CA VAL A 122 -4.13 -5.36 -7.54
C VAL A 122 -4.89 -4.61 -6.43
N ASP A 123 -4.90 -5.14 -5.22
CA ASP A 123 -5.56 -4.52 -4.06
C ASP A 123 -4.99 -3.14 -3.74
N THR A 124 -3.68 -2.99 -3.87
CA THR A 124 -3.04 -1.68 -3.68
C THR A 124 -3.55 -0.69 -4.71
N LEU A 125 -3.60 -1.07 -5.99
CA LEU A 125 -4.09 -0.20 -7.06
C LEU A 125 -5.56 0.17 -6.83
N ILE A 126 -6.41 -0.81 -6.50
CA ILE A 126 -7.82 -0.55 -6.19
C ILE A 126 -7.95 0.41 -5.01
N GLY A 127 -7.25 0.13 -3.91
CA GLY A 127 -7.28 0.96 -2.71
C GLY A 127 -6.78 2.38 -2.96
N THR A 128 -5.68 2.54 -3.69
CA THR A 128 -5.11 3.88 -3.98
C THR A 128 -5.97 4.64 -4.97
N THR A 129 -6.50 4.01 -6.02
CA THR A 129 -7.43 4.64 -6.97
C THR A 129 -8.70 5.10 -6.27
N VAL A 130 -9.35 4.23 -5.49
CA VAL A 130 -10.56 4.60 -4.75
C VAL A 130 -10.26 5.72 -3.75
N GLY A 131 -9.15 5.63 -3.01
CA GLY A 131 -8.72 6.67 -2.08
C GLY A 131 -8.49 8.02 -2.77
N ILE A 132 -7.83 8.04 -3.93
CA ILE A 132 -7.61 9.26 -4.74
C ILE A 132 -8.94 9.84 -5.22
N CYS A 133 -9.84 9.00 -5.77
CA CYS A 133 -11.14 9.46 -6.26
C CYS A 133 -11.95 10.14 -5.14
N PHE A 134 -11.97 9.55 -3.95
CA PHE A 134 -12.63 10.15 -2.79
C PHE A 134 -11.93 11.43 -2.32
N ALA A 135 -10.60 11.46 -2.28
CA ALA A 135 -9.85 12.66 -1.91
C ALA A 135 -10.16 13.82 -2.87
N ILE A 136 -10.25 13.55 -4.17
CA ILE A 136 -10.63 14.55 -5.17
C ILE A 136 -12.09 14.98 -4.98
N LEU A 137 -13.02 14.03 -4.87
CA LEU A 137 -14.46 14.31 -4.76
C LEU A 137 -14.77 15.21 -3.55
N PHE A 138 -14.11 14.98 -2.42
CA PHE A 138 -14.33 15.72 -1.17
C PHE A 138 -13.31 16.85 -0.91
N SER A 139 -12.40 17.13 -1.84
CA SER A 139 -11.46 18.25 -1.72
C SER A 139 -12.15 19.61 -1.87
N THR A 140 -11.65 20.61 -1.14
CA THR A 140 -12.09 22.00 -1.26
C THR A 140 -11.55 22.65 -2.53
N LEU A 141 -12.15 23.77 -2.95
CA LEU A 141 -11.70 24.52 -4.12
C LEU A 141 -10.27 25.08 -3.93
N ASP A 142 -9.92 25.49 -2.70
CA ASP A 142 -8.59 26.01 -2.36
C ASP A 142 -7.49 24.96 -2.51
N ASP A 143 -7.76 23.72 -2.08
CA ASP A 143 -6.85 22.58 -2.24
C ASP A 143 -6.58 22.28 -3.73
N ARG A 144 -7.62 22.37 -4.57
CA ARG A 144 -7.51 22.17 -6.02
C ARG A 144 -6.72 23.30 -6.68
N ALA A 145 -6.97 24.55 -6.29
CA ALA A 145 -6.24 25.71 -6.80
C ALA A 145 -4.74 25.67 -6.45
N HIS A 146 -4.41 25.23 -5.23
CA HIS A 146 -3.03 25.05 -4.78
C HIS A 146 -2.28 24.01 -5.64
N LEU A 147 -2.91 22.87 -5.93
CA LEU A 147 -2.33 21.83 -6.79
C LEU A 147 -2.09 22.29 -8.23
N LEU A 148 -3.06 23.00 -8.81
CA LEU A 148 -2.93 23.56 -10.16
C LEU A 148 -1.76 24.54 -10.24
N THR A 149 -1.63 25.43 -9.26
CA THR A 149 -0.56 26.44 -9.22
C THR A 149 0.82 25.77 -9.07
N HIS A 150 0.91 24.72 -8.24
CA HIS A 150 2.14 23.95 -8.09
C HIS A 150 2.56 23.22 -9.39
N HIS A 151 1.61 22.70 -10.18
CA HIS A 151 1.91 22.08 -11.48
C HIS A 151 2.34 23.08 -12.55
N ILE A 152 1.76 24.28 -12.57
CA ILE A 152 2.12 25.35 -13.51
C ILE A 152 3.57 25.82 -13.25
N ASN A 153 3.93 26.04 -11.98
CA ASN A 153 5.28 26.49 -11.62
C ASN A 153 6.36 25.42 -11.84
N ARG A 154 6.02 24.13 -11.80
CA ARG A 154 6.98 23.04 -12.06
C ARG A 154 7.25 22.80 -13.56
N ARG A 155 6.43 23.38 -14.46
CA ARG A 155 6.58 23.25 -15.92
C ARG A 155 7.29 24.45 -16.57
N ARG A 156 7.60 25.51 -15.80
CA ARG A 156 8.50 26.60 -16.20
C ARG A 156 9.91 26.31 -15.73
#